data_AF-A0A1Q3KX64-F1
#
_entry.id   AF-A0A1Q3KX64-F1
#
_cell.length_a   1.000
_cell.length_b   1.000
_cell.length_c   1.000
_cell.angle_alpha   90.00
_cell.angle_beta   90.00
_cell.angle_gamma   90.00
#
_symmetry.space_group_name_H-M   'P 1'
#
loop_
_entity.id
_entity.type
_entity.pdbx_description
1 polymer ?
#
loop_
_entity_poly.entity_id
_entity_poly.type
_entity_poly.pdbx_seq_one_letter_code
_entity_poly.pdbx_strand_id
1 'polypeptide(L)'
;MSDTLKRLVLWLAIVGALYGIAKLVEVKDLDGPRRPLPPASPSQPQMPPAPPAWSNSVPSRPPVGRTPEQPTFDILVQEAAVQGDSIGTGFQVAPQIWVTAKHVMESCTRSYIRVQGKWQEIQSVRMHEIADVAVITSPLPDGAPRVSLTDRLPVMDQDGFHYGFPQGIPSSVYSRFVGMARIRPGRPGTPIVRGWVWAEQERTPPSTGTLGGISGGPQVDRTGAVQGITVLHSERAGRVTTTPVQRAKELLPPQVTYAAAGGTTIDPENYARHGSRVRESGAVALIFCSLKGKTRPRSGA
;
A
#
# COMPACT_ATOMS: atom_id res chain seq x y z
N MET A 1 -44.43 -40.17 22.12
CA MET A 1 -43.35 -39.72 21.21
C MET A 1 -42.02 -39.84 21.95
N SER A 2 -41.11 -40.72 21.54
CA SER A 2 -39.88 -41.02 22.30
C SER A 2 -38.94 -39.81 22.35
N ASP A 3 -38.13 -39.72 23.41
CA ASP A 3 -37.16 -38.63 23.61
C ASP A 3 -36.17 -38.52 22.44
N THR A 4 -35.87 -39.65 21.80
CA THR A 4 -35.06 -39.74 20.58
C THR A 4 -35.70 -39.05 19.38
N LEU A 5 -37.03 -39.16 19.22
CA LEU A 5 -37.74 -38.50 18.10
C LEU A 5 -37.79 -36.98 18.30
N LYS A 6 -37.91 -36.51 19.55
CA LYS A 6 -37.86 -35.07 19.87
C LYS A 6 -36.50 -34.46 19.54
N ARG A 7 -35.41 -35.15 19.87
CA ARG A 7 -34.04 -34.71 19.55
C ARG A 7 -33.78 -34.68 18.05
N LEU A 8 -34.27 -35.67 17.30
CA LEU A 8 -34.14 -35.70 15.84
C LEU A 8 -34.87 -34.53 15.17
N VAL A 9 -36.11 -34.25 15.59
CA VAL A 9 -36.90 -33.12 15.07
C VAL A 9 -36.25 -31.78 15.40
N LEU A 10 -35.72 -31.61 16.61
CA LEU A 10 -34.97 -30.41 17.00
C LEU A 10 -33.71 -30.22 16.16
N TRP A 11 -32.98 -31.31 15.87
CA TRP A 11 -31.78 -31.27 15.03
C TRP A 11 -32.10 -30.85 13.60
N LEU A 12 -33.17 -31.40 13.01
CA LEU A 12 -33.63 -31.03 11.67
C LEU A 12 -34.07 -29.56 11.60
N ALA A 13 -34.72 -29.05 12.64
CA ALA A 13 -35.11 -27.64 12.72
C ALA A 13 -33.88 -26.71 12.79
N ILE A 14 -32.85 -27.06 13.56
CA ILE A 14 -31.60 -26.29 13.65
C ILE A 14 -30.86 -26.29 12.31
N VAL A 15 -30.73 -27.44 11.65
CA VAL A 15 -30.10 -27.52 10.32
C VAL A 15 -30.88 -26.72 9.28
N GLY A 16 -32.22 -26.79 9.30
CA GLY A 16 -33.08 -26.00 8.43
C GLY A 16 -32.91 -24.49 8.65
N ALA A 17 -32.82 -24.06 9.91
CA ALA A 17 -32.59 -22.66 10.25
C ALA A 17 -31.20 -22.18 9.81
N LEU A 18 -30.15 -22.97 10.04
CA LEU A 18 -28.78 -22.65 9.60
C LEU A 18 -28.68 -22.61 8.07
N TYR A 19 -29.36 -23.51 7.36
CA TYR A 19 -29.42 -23.49 5.90
C TYR A 19 -30.18 -22.27 5.36
N GLY A 20 -31.27 -21.87 6.02
CA GLY A 20 -32.01 -20.64 5.71
C GLY A 20 -31.16 -19.38 5.90
N ILE A 21 -30.38 -19.30 6.99
CA ILE A 21 -29.45 -18.19 7.24
C ILE A 21 -28.33 -18.18 6.18
N ALA A 22 -27.76 -19.33 5.83
CA ALA A 22 -26.74 -19.42 4.78
C ALA A 22 -27.27 -18.96 3.41
N LYS A 23 -28.55 -19.22 3.11
CA LYS A 23 -29.22 -18.72 1.90
C LYS A 23 -29.56 -17.23 1.95
N LEU A 24 -29.72 -16.64 3.14
CA LEU A 24 -29.86 -15.20 3.32
C LEU A 24 -28.52 -14.44 3.20
N VAL A 25 -27.38 -15.14 3.36
CA VAL A 25 -26.02 -14.59 3.20
C VAL A 25 -25.43 -14.93 1.83
N GLU A 26 -26.29 -15.18 0.83
CA GLU A 26 -25.88 -15.18 -0.57
C GLU A 26 -25.49 -13.74 -0.93
N VAL A 27 -24.17 -13.48 -0.94
CA VAL A 27 -23.56 -12.23 -1.38
C VAL A 27 -24.11 -11.92 -2.76
N LYS A 28 -25.01 -10.93 -2.82
CA LYS A 28 -25.53 -10.41 -4.09
C LYS A 28 -24.36 -9.97 -4.95
N ASP A 29 -24.37 -10.46 -6.18
CA ASP A 29 -23.54 -10.03 -7.30
C ASP A 29 -23.25 -8.52 -7.29
N LEU A 30 -21.98 -8.19 -7.50
CA LEU A 30 -21.48 -6.83 -7.76
C LEU A 30 -21.81 -6.37 -9.20
N ASP A 31 -22.99 -6.70 -9.71
CA ASP A 31 -23.50 -6.17 -10.99
C ASP A 31 -24.77 -5.34 -10.73
N GLY A 32 -24.55 -4.15 -10.17
CA GLY A 32 -25.57 -3.10 -10.18
C GLY A 32 -25.75 -2.51 -11.60
N PRO A 33 -26.93 -1.95 -11.92
CA PRO A 33 -27.20 -1.35 -13.21
C PRO A 33 -26.22 -0.21 -13.51
N ARG A 34 -25.60 -0.26 -14.70
CA ARG A 34 -24.62 0.73 -15.18
C ARG A 34 -25.26 2.11 -15.23
N ARG A 35 -24.68 3.07 -14.51
CA ARG A 35 -24.96 4.50 -14.70
C ARG A 35 -24.47 4.90 -16.11
N PRO A 36 -25.27 5.61 -16.93
CA PRO A 36 -24.79 6.16 -18.20
C PRO A 36 -23.59 7.07 -17.95
N LEU A 37 -22.57 6.96 -18.83
CA LEU A 37 -21.45 7.89 -18.83
C LEU A 37 -21.96 9.31 -19.09
N PRO A 38 -21.45 10.33 -18.39
CA PRO A 38 -21.73 11.72 -18.75
C PRO A 38 -21.24 11.98 -20.18
N PRO A 39 -21.93 12.83 -20.97
CA PRO A 39 -21.49 13.18 -22.31
C PRO A 39 -20.10 13.82 -22.26
N ALA A 40 -19.29 13.53 -23.29
CA ALA A 40 -17.95 14.10 -23.44
C ALA A 40 -18.01 15.63 -23.40
N SER A 41 -17.32 16.25 -22.46
CA SER A 41 -17.21 17.70 -22.38
C SER A 41 -16.35 18.22 -23.55
N PRO A 42 -16.83 19.21 -24.33
CA PRO A 42 -16.07 19.77 -25.43
C PRO A 42 -15.14 20.88 -24.90
N SER A 43 -13.93 20.50 -24.49
CA SER A 43 -12.73 21.34 -24.47
C SER A 43 -11.63 20.60 -23.72
N GLN A 44 -10.69 19.97 -24.42
CA GLN A 44 -9.39 19.63 -23.81
C GLN A 44 -8.56 20.92 -23.77
N PRO A 45 -8.18 21.45 -22.60
CA PRO A 45 -7.09 22.41 -22.55
C PRO A 45 -5.81 21.71 -23.00
N GLN A 46 -5.01 22.40 -23.81
CA GLN A 46 -3.69 21.97 -24.27
C GLN A 46 -2.88 21.33 -23.12
N MET A 47 -2.30 20.16 -23.38
CA MET A 47 -1.38 19.49 -22.46
C MET A 47 -0.31 20.49 -22.01
N PRO A 48 -0.12 20.72 -20.69
CA PRO A 48 0.98 21.54 -20.23
C PRO A 48 2.32 20.88 -20.65
N PRO A 49 3.37 21.69 -20.92
CA PRO A 49 4.67 21.15 -21.28
C PRO A 49 5.18 20.16 -20.23
N ALA A 50 5.96 19.17 -20.68
CA ALA A 50 6.57 18.17 -19.82
C ALA A 50 7.22 18.85 -18.58
N PRO A 51 6.99 18.32 -17.36
CA PRO A 51 7.52 18.96 -16.17
C PRO A 51 9.05 19.03 -16.23
N PRO A 52 9.66 20.13 -15.76
CA PRO A 52 11.11 20.27 -15.74
C PRO A 52 11.74 19.15 -14.92
N ALA A 53 12.92 18.69 -15.37
CA ALA A 53 13.74 17.74 -14.62
C ALA A 53 13.95 18.22 -13.18
N TRP A 54 13.79 17.30 -12.21
CA TRP A 54 13.90 17.52 -10.76
C TRP A 54 15.22 18.22 -10.39
N SER A 55 15.23 19.56 -10.43
CA SER A 55 16.45 20.33 -10.18
C SER A 55 16.23 21.79 -9.80
N ASN A 56 14.99 22.24 -9.54
CA ASN A 56 14.79 23.58 -8.97
C ASN A 56 15.15 23.56 -7.49
N SER A 57 16.40 23.94 -7.26
CA SER A 57 17.25 23.71 -6.11
C SER A 57 17.10 24.78 -5.04
N VAL A 58 16.25 24.48 -4.05
CA VAL A 58 16.61 24.68 -2.65
C VAL A 58 16.37 23.34 -1.96
N PRO A 59 17.43 22.61 -1.55
CA PRO A 59 17.25 21.37 -0.79
C PRO A 59 16.37 21.67 0.42
N SER A 60 15.22 21.01 0.52
CA SER A 60 14.37 21.18 1.71
C SER A 60 15.17 20.71 2.91
N ARG A 61 15.18 21.51 3.98
CA ARG A 61 15.88 21.13 5.20
C ARG A 61 15.28 19.83 5.72
N PRO A 62 16.09 18.81 6.03
CA PRO A 62 15.59 17.60 6.67
C PRO A 62 14.81 17.93 7.95
N PRO A 63 13.81 17.12 8.31
CA PRO A 63 13.12 17.25 9.59
C PRO A 63 14.13 17.28 10.76
N VAL A 64 13.91 18.19 11.70
CA VAL A 64 14.74 18.34 12.91
C VAL A 64 13.89 17.99 14.12
N GLY A 65 14.39 17.09 14.97
CA GLY A 65 13.68 16.66 16.16
C GLY A 65 14.32 15.42 16.78
N ARG A 66 13.61 14.82 17.75
CA ARG A 66 14.03 13.56 18.38
C ARG A 66 13.36 12.38 17.71
N THR A 67 14.15 11.40 17.30
CA THR A 67 13.65 10.07 16.92
C THR A 67 13.47 9.23 18.18
N PRO A 68 12.31 8.59 18.40
CA PRO A 68 12.11 7.68 19.52
C PRO A 68 13.07 6.49 19.46
N GLU A 69 13.75 6.22 20.56
CA GLU A 69 14.69 5.09 20.68
C GLU A 69 13.98 3.77 20.99
N GLN A 70 12.83 3.85 21.65
CA GLN A 70 12.05 2.69 22.09
C GLN A 70 10.63 2.69 21.54
N PRO A 71 10.05 1.51 21.26
CA PRO A 71 8.65 1.40 20.90
C PRO A 71 7.73 1.85 22.05
N THR A 72 6.77 2.71 21.72
CA THR A 72 5.72 3.19 22.62
C THR A 72 4.37 2.52 22.35
N PHE A 73 4.25 1.79 21.23
CA PHE A 73 3.04 1.08 20.84
C PHE A 73 3.26 -0.42 20.72
N ASP A 74 2.20 -1.17 21.03
CA ASP A 74 2.09 -2.59 20.75
C ASP A 74 0.94 -2.81 19.76
N ILE A 75 1.26 -3.34 18.58
CA ILE A 75 0.29 -3.64 17.53
C ILE A 75 0.21 -5.15 17.39
N LEU A 76 -0.96 -5.72 17.67
CA LEU A 76 -1.26 -7.11 17.39
C LEU A 76 -1.91 -7.21 16.01
N VAL A 77 -1.27 -7.94 15.10
CA VAL A 77 -1.81 -8.21 13.77
C VAL A 77 -2.66 -9.47 13.86
N GLN A 78 -3.95 -9.36 13.55
CA GLN A 78 -4.81 -10.52 13.41
C GLN A 78 -4.56 -11.15 12.04
N GLU A 79 -4.25 -12.45 12.02
CA GLU A 79 -4.16 -13.19 10.78
C GLU A 79 -5.57 -13.54 10.32
N ALA A 80 -5.96 -12.98 9.18
CA ALA A 80 -7.09 -13.46 8.42
C ALA A 80 -6.55 -14.29 7.26
N ALA A 81 -7.15 -15.46 7.03
CA ALA A 81 -6.78 -16.27 5.89
C ALA A 81 -7.11 -15.51 4.59
N VAL A 82 -6.13 -15.30 3.72
CA VAL A 82 -6.34 -14.65 2.41
C VAL A 82 -7.22 -15.55 1.54
N GLN A 83 -8.47 -15.12 1.30
CA GLN A 83 -9.46 -15.94 0.59
C GLN A 83 -9.55 -15.65 -0.91
N GLY A 84 -8.75 -14.73 -1.45
CA GLY A 84 -8.86 -14.33 -2.85
C GLY A 84 -7.70 -13.50 -3.36
N ASP A 85 -7.86 -13.02 -4.59
CA ASP A 85 -6.94 -12.07 -5.20
C ASP A 85 -6.89 -10.77 -4.39
N SER A 86 -5.74 -10.11 -4.42
CA SER A 86 -5.52 -8.89 -3.65
C SER A 86 -4.81 -7.82 -4.47
N ILE A 87 -4.83 -6.60 -3.96
CA ILE A 87 -4.13 -5.47 -4.52
C ILE A 87 -3.18 -4.86 -3.49
N GLY A 88 -2.12 -4.25 -3.98
CA GLY A 88 -1.18 -3.49 -3.19
C GLY A 88 -0.55 -2.37 -4.02
N THR A 89 0.45 -1.74 -3.46
CA THR A 89 1.21 -0.67 -4.09
C THR A 89 2.69 -1.04 -4.07
N GLY A 90 3.42 -0.65 -5.12
CA GLY A 90 4.88 -0.69 -5.14
C GLY A 90 5.46 0.61 -5.67
N PHE A 91 6.76 0.81 -5.48
CA PHE A 91 7.47 1.99 -5.97
C PHE A 91 8.84 1.66 -6.52
N GLN A 92 9.26 2.40 -7.55
CA GLN A 92 10.48 2.14 -8.29
C GLN A 92 11.68 2.85 -7.66
N VAL A 93 12.76 2.11 -7.42
CA VAL A 93 14.00 2.62 -6.79
C VAL A 93 15.21 2.55 -7.72
N ALA A 94 15.16 1.68 -8.73
CA ALA A 94 16.12 1.56 -9.82
C ALA A 94 15.41 1.04 -11.07
N PRO A 95 16.02 1.12 -12.27
CA PRO A 95 15.43 0.53 -13.47
C PRO A 95 15.00 -0.91 -13.21
N GLN A 96 13.73 -1.22 -13.51
CA GLN A 96 13.10 -2.52 -13.28
C GLN A 96 13.01 -3.01 -11.82
N ILE A 97 13.59 -2.30 -10.85
CA ILE A 97 13.62 -2.69 -9.43
C ILE A 97 12.56 -1.90 -8.64
N TRP A 98 11.65 -2.64 -8.00
CA TRP A 98 10.58 -2.06 -7.21
C TRP A 98 10.59 -2.61 -5.79
N VAL A 99 10.13 -1.80 -4.85
CA VAL A 99 9.92 -2.17 -3.46
C VAL A 99 8.42 -2.21 -3.18
N THR A 100 7.99 -3.18 -2.37
CA THR A 100 6.63 -3.31 -1.86
C THR A 100 6.65 -4.02 -0.49
N ALA A 101 5.48 -4.27 0.10
CA ALA A 101 5.36 -5.05 1.33
C ALA A 101 5.39 -6.56 1.02
N LYS A 102 5.95 -7.36 1.93
CA LYS A 102 6.04 -8.82 1.77
C LYS A 102 4.64 -9.43 1.70
N HIS A 103 3.73 -9.04 2.58
CA HIS A 103 2.38 -9.62 2.64
C HIS A 103 1.54 -9.35 1.38
N VAL A 104 1.89 -8.36 0.56
CA VAL A 104 1.25 -8.12 -0.76
C VAL A 104 1.59 -9.25 -1.74
N MET A 105 2.75 -9.88 -1.58
CA MET A 105 3.33 -10.83 -2.53
C MET A 105 3.32 -12.28 -2.04
N GLU A 106 3.33 -12.50 -0.72
CA GLU A 106 3.62 -13.79 -0.08
C GLU A 106 2.71 -14.94 -0.52
N SER A 107 1.43 -14.66 -0.80
CA SER A 107 0.45 -15.69 -1.17
C SER A 107 0.16 -15.74 -2.68
N CYS A 108 0.91 -15.01 -3.52
CA CYS A 108 0.57 -14.90 -4.94
C CYS A 108 1.12 -16.07 -5.76
N THR A 109 0.25 -16.79 -6.48
CA THR A 109 0.70 -17.74 -7.51
C THR A 109 1.19 -17.00 -8.76
N ARG A 110 0.50 -15.91 -9.14
CA ARG A 110 0.94 -14.98 -10.20
C ARG A 110 0.74 -13.55 -9.71
N SER A 111 1.58 -12.65 -10.16
CA SER A 111 1.51 -11.26 -9.74
C SER A 111 1.81 -10.31 -10.89
N TYR A 112 1.16 -9.15 -10.86
CA TYR A 112 1.22 -8.17 -11.92
C TYR A 112 1.40 -6.77 -11.35
N ILE A 113 2.04 -5.90 -12.12
CA ILE A 113 2.23 -4.49 -11.79
C ILE A 113 1.66 -3.62 -12.92
N ARG A 114 0.97 -2.54 -12.56
CA ARG A 114 0.40 -1.57 -13.49
C ARG A 114 1.26 -0.31 -13.52
N VAL A 115 2.07 -0.18 -14.57
CA VAL A 115 2.95 0.97 -14.78
C VAL A 115 2.42 1.76 -15.97
N GLN A 116 2.18 3.07 -15.79
CA GLN A 116 1.65 3.95 -16.83
C GLN A 116 0.44 3.35 -17.57
N GLY A 117 -0.50 2.79 -16.79
CA GLY A 117 -1.73 2.19 -17.29
C GLY A 117 -1.63 0.75 -17.79
N LYS A 118 -0.42 0.22 -18.05
CA LYS A 118 -0.21 -1.12 -18.63
C LYS A 118 0.09 -2.17 -17.55
N TRP A 119 -0.63 -3.28 -17.59
CA TRP A 119 -0.39 -4.44 -16.73
C TRP A 119 0.71 -5.33 -17.27
N GLN A 120 1.62 -5.74 -16.39
CA GLN A 120 2.70 -6.64 -16.70
C GLN A 120 2.91 -7.65 -15.60
N GLU A 121 3.32 -8.85 -15.99
CA GLU A 121 3.67 -9.89 -15.03
C GLU A 121 5.00 -9.55 -14.37
N ILE A 122 5.05 -9.74 -13.05
CA ILE A 122 6.27 -9.58 -12.25
C ILE A 122 7.18 -10.78 -12.51
N GLN A 123 8.45 -10.52 -12.80
CA GLN A 123 9.41 -11.54 -13.21
C GLN A 123 10.04 -12.27 -12.02
N SER A 124 10.34 -11.54 -10.95
CA SER A 124 10.90 -12.14 -9.74
C SER A 124 10.47 -11.38 -8.50
N VAL A 125 10.43 -12.11 -7.39
CA VAL A 125 10.08 -11.59 -6.07
C VAL A 125 11.13 -12.10 -5.09
N ARG A 126 11.76 -11.19 -4.36
CA ARG A 126 12.64 -11.50 -3.24
C ARG A 126 12.03 -10.89 -1.99
N MET A 127 11.86 -11.70 -0.95
CA MET A 127 11.21 -11.27 0.29
C MET A 127 12.24 -11.25 1.41
N HIS A 128 12.09 -10.28 2.31
CA HIS A 128 12.90 -10.26 3.52
C HIS A 128 12.43 -11.36 4.46
N GLU A 129 13.38 -12.05 5.09
CA GLU A 129 13.08 -13.12 6.06
C GLU A 129 12.19 -12.63 7.21
N ILE A 130 12.59 -11.52 7.84
CA ILE A 130 11.95 -10.98 9.04
C ILE A 130 11.03 -9.79 8.74
N ALA A 131 11.50 -8.80 7.98
CA ALA A 131 10.73 -7.57 7.76
C ALA A 131 9.62 -7.76 6.72
N ASP A 132 8.54 -6.98 6.83
CA ASP A 132 7.45 -6.99 5.85
C ASP A 132 7.81 -6.18 4.59
N VAL A 133 8.84 -6.64 3.88
CA VAL A 133 9.42 -6.00 2.71
C VAL A 133 9.68 -7.03 1.62
N ALA A 134 9.34 -6.67 0.39
CA ALA A 134 9.72 -7.42 -0.81
C ALA A 134 10.32 -6.49 -1.86
N VAL A 135 11.26 -7.03 -2.63
CA VAL A 135 11.80 -6.41 -3.84
C VAL A 135 11.37 -7.25 -5.03
N ILE A 136 10.76 -6.60 -6.02
CA ILE A 136 10.28 -7.26 -7.23
C ILE A 136 10.99 -6.71 -8.46
N THR A 137 11.03 -7.53 -9.52
CA THR A 137 11.50 -7.11 -10.84
C THR A 137 10.38 -7.16 -11.87
N SER A 138 10.36 -6.20 -12.77
CA SER A 138 9.36 -6.08 -13.84
C SER A 138 10.05 -5.78 -15.16
N PRO A 139 9.55 -6.30 -16.31
CA PRO A 139 10.25 -6.19 -17.58
C PRO A 139 10.27 -4.78 -18.20
N LEU A 140 9.60 -3.77 -17.64
CA LEU A 140 9.61 -2.41 -18.19
C LEU A 140 10.97 -1.74 -17.98
N PRO A 141 11.74 -1.50 -19.06
CA PRO A 141 13.11 -1.04 -18.90
C PRO A 141 13.22 0.44 -18.52
N ASP A 142 12.35 1.36 -18.96
CA ASP A 142 12.73 2.76 -18.83
C ASP A 142 11.63 3.83 -18.95
N GLY A 143 11.89 4.94 -18.24
CA GLY A 143 11.17 6.21 -18.31
C GLY A 143 10.45 6.62 -17.02
N ALA A 144 10.02 5.65 -16.21
CA ALA A 144 9.40 5.96 -14.92
C ALA A 144 10.46 6.54 -13.95
N PRO A 145 10.18 7.71 -13.33
CA PRO A 145 11.07 8.29 -12.34
C PRO A 145 11.28 7.35 -11.16
N ARG A 146 12.43 7.47 -10.52
CA ARG A 146 12.75 6.72 -9.31
C ARG A 146 12.43 7.59 -8.10
N VAL A 147 11.87 6.99 -7.08
CA VAL A 147 11.81 7.64 -5.77
C VAL A 147 13.13 7.42 -5.04
N SER A 148 13.66 8.48 -4.45
CA SER A 148 14.91 8.41 -3.68
C SER A 148 14.66 7.76 -2.33
N LEU A 149 15.54 6.87 -1.90
CA LEU A 149 15.53 6.32 -0.54
C LEU A 149 16.30 7.25 0.40
N THR A 150 16.03 7.21 1.70
CA THR A 150 16.85 7.92 2.69
C THR A 150 17.10 7.07 3.93
N ASP A 151 18.26 7.28 4.55
CA ASP A 151 18.62 6.66 5.83
C ASP A 151 18.13 7.45 7.04
N ARG A 152 17.56 8.64 6.81
CA ARG A 152 16.99 9.46 7.89
C ARG A 152 15.83 8.73 8.56
N LEU A 153 15.84 8.78 9.89
CA LEU A 153 14.75 8.27 10.72
C LEU A 153 13.71 9.39 10.91
N PRO A 154 12.42 9.04 11.06
CA PRO A 154 11.41 10.04 11.37
C PRO A 154 11.64 10.61 12.76
N VAL A 155 11.32 11.90 12.91
CA VAL A 155 11.33 12.60 14.21
C VAL A 155 9.91 12.89 14.66
N MET A 156 9.69 12.98 15.97
CA MET A 156 8.35 13.25 16.53
C MET A 156 7.67 14.45 15.87
N ASP A 157 6.37 14.31 15.60
CA ASP A 157 5.50 15.30 14.95
C ASP A 157 5.89 15.70 13.52
N GLN A 158 6.84 14.98 12.90
CA GLN A 158 7.19 15.15 11.49
C GLN A 158 6.01 14.78 10.59
N ASP A 159 5.79 15.57 9.53
CA ASP A 159 4.85 15.23 8.47
C ASP A 159 5.35 14.04 7.62
N GLY A 160 4.42 13.13 7.33
CA GLY A 160 4.60 12.01 6.43
C GLY A 160 3.56 12.04 5.31
N PHE A 161 3.98 11.67 4.11
CA PHE A 161 3.11 11.59 2.95
C PHE A 161 3.17 10.19 2.37
N HIS A 162 2.02 9.53 2.27
CA HIS A 162 1.90 8.17 1.76
C HIS A 162 1.22 8.20 0.40
N TYR A 163 1.74 7.42 -0.55
CA TYR A 163 1.19 7.34 -1.90
C TYR A 163 0.87 5.90 -2.26
N GLY A 164 -0.30 5.67 -2.84
CA GLY A 164 -0.65 4.35 -3.34
C GLY A 164 -2.05 4.27 -3.90
N PHE A 165 -2.62 3.07 -3.82
CA PHE A 165 -3.91 2.75 -4.43
C PHE A 165 -4.87 2.09 -3.42
N PRO A 166 -5.27 2.77 -2.32
CA PRO A 166 -6.39 2.33 -1.50
C PRO A 166 -7.59 1.95 -2.36
N GLN A 167 -8.07 0.72 -2.23
CA GLN A 167 -9.20 0.16 -2.97
C GLN A 167 -9.03 0.24 -4.50
N GLY A 168 -7.79 0.29 -4.98
CA GLY A 168 -7.46 0.44 -6.39
C GLY A 168 -7.56 1.88 -6.91
N ILE A 169 -7.89 2.84 -6.05
CA ILE A 169 -8.07 4.25 -6.38
C ILE A 169 -6.76 5.01 -6.07
N PRO A 170 -6.17 5.72 -7.06
CA PRO A 170 -4.99 6.56 -6.81
C PRO A 170 -5.26 7.57 -5.70
N SER A 171 -4.58 7.42 -4.56
CA SER A 171 -4.80 8.26 -3.39
C SER A 171 -3.50 8.64 -2.69
N SER A 172 -3.55 9.75 -1.97
CA SER A 172 -2.48 10.28 -1.14
C SER A 172 -2.98 10.46 0.28
N VAL A 173 -2.16 10.13 1.27
CA VAL A 173 -2.49 10.31 2.70
C VAL A 173 -1.44 11.20 3.34
N TYR A 174 -1.88 12.27 3.99
CA TYR A 174 -1.05 13.10 4.86
C TYR A 174 -1.20 12.59 6.30
N SER A 175 -0.07 12.43 6.98
CA SER A 175 0.01 11.92 8.33
C SER A 175 1.09 12.65 9.15
N ARG A 176 1.09 12.46 10.46
CA ARG A 176 2.15 12.91 11.37
C ARG A 176 2.75 11.76 12.15
N PHE A 177 4.06 11.76 12.31
CA PHE A 177 4.76 10.72 13.04
C PHE A 177 4.47 10.81 14.54
N VAL A 178 3.98 9.71 15.13
CA VAL A 178 3.62 9.65 16.55
C VAL A 178 4.48 8.68 17.37
N GLY A 179 5.31 7.88 16.72
CA GLY A 179 6.31 7.07 17.40
C GLY A 179 6.51 5.68 16.82
N MET A 180 7.15 4.80 17.60
CA MET A 180 7.56 3.47 17.16
C MET A 180 6.69 2.38 17.77
N ALA A 181 6.36 1.35 16.99
CA ALA A 181 5.60 0.19 17.43
C ALA A 181 6.43 -1.09 17.43
N ARG A 182 6.11 -1.99 18.37
CA ARG A 182 6.33 -3.43 18.23
C ARG A 182 5.13 -4.03 17.52
N ILE A 183 5.36 -4.56 16.32
CA ILE A 183 4.36 -5.28 15.54
C ILE A 183 4.52 -6.76 15.89
N ARG A 184 3.49 -7.33 16.52
CA ARG A 184 3.38 -8.75 16.82
C ARG A 184 2.48 -9.41 15.78
N PRO A 185 3.02 -10.32 14.97
CA PRO A 185 2.22 -11.17 14.10
C PRO A 185 1.27 -12.05 14.93
N GLY A 186 0.16 -12.46 14.32
CA GLY A 186 -0.84 -13.31 14.98
C GLY A 186 -0.35 -14.74 15.22
N ARG A 187 0.57 -15.23 14.38
CA ARG A 187 1.14 -16.57 14.50
C ARG A 187 2.22 -16.68 15.59
N PRO A 188 2.05 -17.60 16.57
CA PRO A 188 3.08 -17.89 17.57
C PRO A 188 4.43 -18.24 16.96
N GLY A 189 5.52 -17.74 17.55
CA GLY A 189 6.89 -17.99 17.10
C GLY A 189 7.39 -17.07 15.98
N THR A 190 6.52 -16.23 15.40
CA THR A 190 6.95 -15.25 14.39
C THR A 190 7.68 -14.08 15.06
N PRO A 191 8.84 -13.62 14.52
CA PRO A 191 9.59 -12.51 15.11
C PRO A 191 8.76 -11.23 15.24
N ILE A 192 8.94 -10.53 16.37
CA ILE A 192 8.41 -9.17 16.56
C ILE A 192 9.23 -8.20 15.71
N VAL A 193 8.55 -7.42 14.88
CA VAL A 193 9.20 -6.42 14.03
C VAL A 193 8.91 -5.01 14.51
N ARG A 194 9.81 -4.07 14.19
CA ARG A 194 9.63 -2.66 14.51
C ARG A 194 8.97 -1.94 13.34
N GLY A 195 8.05 -1.04 13.65
CA GLY A 195 7.41 -0.16 12.69
C GLY A 195 7.31 1.26 13.20
N TRP A 196 7.09 2.20 12.29
CA TRP A 196 6.83 3.60 12.59
C TRP A 196 5.35 3.88 12.43
N VAL A 197 4.77 4.51 13.43
CA VAL A 197 3.34 4.80 13.51
C VAL A 197 3.13 6.25 13.14
N TRP A 198 2.19 6.46 12.24
CA TRP A 198 1.78 7.75 11.73
C TRP A 198 0.29 7.93 12.01
N ALA A 199 -0.09 9.08 12.56
CA ALA A 199 -1.48 9.49 12.72
C ALA A 199 -1.96 10.19 11.44
N GLU A 200 -2.96 9.61 10.80
CA GLU A 200 -3.61 10.18 9.62
C GLU A 200 -4.19 11.56 9.94
N GLN A 201 -3.94 12.53 9.06
CA GLN A 201 -4.49 13.88 9.14
C GLN A 201 -5.51 14.11 8.02
N GLU A 202 -5.18 13.69 6.79
CA GLU A 202 -6.02 13.94 5.62
C GLU A 202 -5.80 12.91 4.51
N ARG A 203 -6.84 12.66 3.71
CA ARG A 203 -6.80 11.84 2.49
C ARG A 203 -7.17 12.66 1.27
N THR A 204 -6.48 12.43 0.16
CA THR A 204 -6.86 12.97 -1.15
C THR A 204 -6.90 11.85 -2.20
N PRO A 205 -8.04 11.59 -2.85
CA PRO A 205 -9.35 12.20 -2.60
C PRO A 205 -9.88 11.89 -1.19
N PRO A 206 -10.78 12.73 -0.64
CA PRO A 206 -11.45 12.42 0.62
C PRO A 206 -12.15 11.07 0.54
N SER A 207 -11.92 10.23 1.54
CA SER A 207 -12.51 8.89 1.63
C SER A 207 -12.61 8.46 3.10
N THR A 208 -13.53 7.55 3.37
CA THR A 208 -13.70 6.91 4.69
C THR A 208 -13.47 5.40 4.58
N GLY A 209 -13.24 4.75 5.72
CA GLY A 209 -13.00 3.32 5.76
C GLY A 209 -11.58 2.91 5.37
N THR A 210 -11.47 1.76 4.75
CA THR A 210 -10.20 1.05 4.60
C THR A 210 -9.19 1.70 3.67
N LEU A 211 -7.92 1.67 4.07
CA LEU A 211 -6.79 1.93 3.18
C LEU A 211 -6.25 0.67 2.49
N GLY A 212 -6.96 -0.47 2.57
CA GLY A 212 -6.53 -1.71 1.91
C GLY A 212 -6.15 -1.46 0.44
N GLY A 213 -4.98 -1.92 0.01
CA GLY A 213 -4.38 -1.58 -1.29
C GLY A 213 -3.26 -0.54 -1.23
N ILE A 214 -3.17 0.26 -0.16
CA ILE A 214 -2.02 1.18 0.05
C ILE A 214 -0.74 0.44 0.46
N SER A 215 -0.88 -0.78 1.01
CA SER A 215 0.25 -1.59 1.47
C SER A 215 1.33 -1.73 0.41
N GLY A 216 2.58 -1.58 0.83
CA GLY A 216 3.78 -1.53 0.00
C GLY A 216 4.08 -0.15 -0.60
N GLY A 217 3.15 0.80 -0.52
CA GLY A 217 3.35 2.17 -1.00
C GLY A 217 4.36 2.95 -0.17
N PRO A 218 5.09 3.90 -0.79
CA PRO A 218 6.11 4.67 -0.10
C PRO A 218 5.48 5.67 0.87
N GLN A 219 6.10 5.81 2.03
CA GLN A 219 5.97 6.97 2.90
C GLN A 219 7.21 7.85 2.72
N VAL A 220 7.00 9.09 2.29
CA VAL A 220 8.06 10.08 2.08
C VAL A 220 7.98 11.21 3.10
N ASP A 221 9.11 11.85 3.35
CA ASP A 221 9.17 13.10 4.10
C ASP A 221 8.99 14.33 3.22
N ARG A 222 9.11 15.51 3.82
CA ARG A 222 9.04 16.81 3.11
C ARG A 222 10.05 16.97 1.99
N THR A 223 11.10 16.14 1.90
CA THR A 223 12.10 16.17 0.81
C THR A 223 11.69 15.31 -0.39
N GLY A 224 10.63 14.51 -0.26
CA GLY A 224 10.22 13.50 -1.23
C GLY A 224 11.02 12.20 -1.18
N ALA A 225 11.95 12.06 -0.23
CA ALA A 225 12.69 10.82 -0.03
C ALA A 225 11.88 9.83 0.82
N VAL A 226 11.88 8.57 0.43
CA VAL A 226 11.19 7.48 1.11
C VAL A 226 11.91 7.18 2.41
N GLN A 227 11.22 7.33 3.54
CA GLN A 227 11.69 6.87 4.85
C GLN A 227 11.11 5.48 5.14
N GLY A 228 9.83 5.25 4.83
CA GLY A 228 9.11 4.03 5.20
C GLY A 228 8.34 3.37 4.06
N ILE A 229 8.02 2.09 4.25
CA ILE A 229 7.14 1.28 3.38
C ILE A 229 5.86 1.03 4.16
N THR A 230 4.69 1.38 3.62
CA THR A 230 3.41 1.21 4.32
C THR A 230 3.06 -0.26 4.45
N VAL A 231 2.81 -0.76 5.67
CA VAL A 231 2.58 -2.19 5.92
C VAL A 231 1.27 -2.48 6.64
N LEU A 232 0.80 -1.56 7.48
CA LEU A 232 -0.45 -1.75 8.21
C LEU A 232 -1.25 -0.45 8.23
N HIS A 233 -2.57 -0.59 8.34
CA HIS A 233 -3.48 0.51 8.61
C HIS A 233 -4.49 0.09 9.68
N SER A 234 -4.83 1.02 10.56
CA SER A 234 -5.91 0.88 11.53
C SER A 234 -6.94 1.97 11.26
N GLU A 235 -8.06 1.59 10.64
CA GLU A 235 -9.17 2.49 10.31
C GLU A 235 -9.71 3.17 11.57
N ARG A 236 -10.08 2.36 12.56
CA ARG A 236 -10.66 2.84 13.83
C ARG A 236 -9.77 3.84 14.54
N ALA A 237 -8.45 3.67 14.45
CA ALA A 237 -7.50 4.51 15.16
C ALA A 237 -6.92 5.64 14.30
N GLY A 238 -7.29 5.74 13.02
CA GLY A 238 -6.72 6.73 12.09
C GLY A 238 -5.20 6.64 12.01
N ARG A 239 -4.64 5.41 11.97
CA ARG A 239 -3.18 5.20 11.97
C ARG A 239 -2.71 4.43 10.76
N VAL A 240 -1.53 4.78 10.28
CA VAL A 240 -0.77 4.05 9.26
C VAL A 240 0.55 3.65 9.87
N THR A 241 0.97 2.40 9.68
CA THR A 241 2.27 1.91 10.17
C THR A 241 3.15 1.56 8.99
N THR A 242 4.42 1.97 9.07
CA THR A 242 5.42 1.72 8.04
C THR A 242 6.59 0.92 8.58
N THR A 243 7.14 0.02 7.76
CA THR A 243 8.45 -0.60 8.02
C THR A 243 9.55 0.35 7.54
N PRO A 244 10.69 0.47 8.25
CA PRO A 244 11.82 1.28 7.80
C PRO A 244 12.34 0.85 6.44
N VAL A 245 12.54 1.78 5.51
CA VAL A 245 13.03 1.46 4.14
C VAL A 245 14.45 0.89 4.13
N GLN A 246 15.20 1.08 5.19
CA GLN A 246 16.52 0.52 5.42
C GLN A 246 16.48 -1.02 5.45
N ARG A 247 15.35 -1.63 5.81
CA ARG A 247 15.17 -3.08 5.74
C ARG A 247 15.23 -3.59 4.30
N ALA A 248 14.95 -2.76 3.30
CA ALA A 248 15.09 -3.14 1.90
C ALA A 248 16.55 -3.31 1.46
N LYS A 249 17.55 -2.74 2.18
CA LYS A 249 18.98 -2.80 1.79
C LYS A 249 19.49 -4.22 1.61
N GLU A 250 19.05 -5.15 2.46
CA GLU A 250 19.45 -6.57 2.41
C GLU A 250 19.00 -7.25 1.11
N LEU A 251 17.96 -6.71 0.46
CA LEU A 251 17.43 -7.20 -0.80
C LEU A 251 17.94 -6.35 -1.98
N LEU A 252 18.10 -5.04 -1.83
CA LEU A 252 18.40 -4.16 -2.94
C LEU A 252 19.82 -4.38 -3.50
N PRO A 253 20.01 -4.18 -4.82
CA PRO A 253 21.33 -4.30 -5.39
C PRO A 253 22.21 -3.09 -5.00
N PRO A 254 23.55 -3.23 -4.96
CA PRO A 254 24.46 -2.22 -4.38
C PRO A 254 24.38 -0.82 -4.99
N GLN A 255 23.94 -0.71 -6.25
CA GLN A 255 23.79 0.56 -6.96
C GLN A 255 22.63 1.44 -6.48
N VAL A 256 21.71 0.93 -5.65
CA VAL A 256 20.61 1.74 -5.11
C VAL A 256 21.13 2.61 -3.98
N THR A 257 21.21 3.92 -4.23
CA THR A 257 21.74 4.90 -3.29
C THR A 257 20.65 5.47 -2.38
N TYR A 258 21.04 5.79 -1.15
CA TYR A 258 20.21 6.48 -0.17
C TYR A 258 20.63 7.96 -0.15
N ALA A 259 19.70 8.86 -0.50
CA ALA A 259 19.94 10.28 -0.63
C ALA A 259 20.02 10.97 0.74
N ALA A 260 21.07 11.77 0.95
CA ALA A 260 21.27 12.56 2.16
C ALA A 260 20.21 13.67 2.33
N ALA A 261 19.65 14.18 1.23
CA ALA A 261 18.49 15.08 1.17
C ALA A 261 17.79 14.93 -0.19
N GLY A 262 16.46 15.00 -0.20
CA GLY A 262 15.67 15.06 -1.43
C GLY A 262 15.50 16.49 -1.95
N GLY A 263 15.27 16.64 -3.26
CA GLY A 263 15.22 17.93 -3.95
C GLY A 263 13.83 18.58 -4.09
N THR A 264 12.80 18.05 -3.42
CA THR A 264 11.41 18.53 -3.54
C THR A 264 10.91 19.02 -2.19
N THR A 265 10.17 20.13 -2.13
CA THR A 265 9.46 20.56 -0.91
C THR A 265 8.01 20.08 -0.96
N ILE A 266 7.69 19.07 -0.16
CA ILE A 266 6.34 18.56 0.05
C ILE A 266 5.78 19.12 1.36
N ASP A 267 4.55 19.59 1.32
CA ASP A 267 3.80 20.14 2.46
C ASP A 267 2.33 19.66 2.42
N PRO A 268 1.55 19.89 3.49
CA PRO A 268 0.14 19.53 3.53
C PRO A 268 -0.71 20.15 2.41
N GLU A 269 -0.29 21.26 1.81
CA GLU A 269 -1.02 21.94 0.75
C GLU A 269 -0.77 21.30 -0.64
N ASN A 270 0.41 20.69 -0.84
CA ASN A 270 0.86 20.23 -2.14
C ASN A 270 1.06 18.70 -2.25
N TYR A 271 0.99 17.96 -1.15
CA TYR A 271 1.27 16.52 -1.10
C TYR A 271 0.44 15.70 -2.08
N ALA A 272 -0.84 16.03 -2.27
CA ALA A 272 -1.73 15.32 -3.17
C ALA A 272 -1.28 15.48 -4.64
N ARG A 273 -0.88 16.69 -5.02
CA ARG A 273 -0.33 16.99 -6.35
C ARG A 273 1.00 16.29 -6.58
N HIS A 274 1.85 16.21 -5.56
CA HIS A 274 3.07 15.39 -5.64
C HIS A 274 2.73 13.91 -5.82
N GLY A 275 1.79 13.38 -5.03
CA GLY A 275 1.29 12.01 -5.13
C GLY A 275 0.78 11.65 -6.52
N SER A 276 -0.03 12.52 -7.14
CA SER A 276 -0.54 12.27 -8.49
C SER A 276 0.59 12.20 -9.51
N ARG A 277 1.56 13.11 -9.45
CA ARG A 277 2.73 13.11 -10.35
C ARG A 277 3.56 11.83 -10.23
N VAL A 278 3.84 11.34 -9.01
CA VAL A 278 4.62 10.10 -8.85
C VAL A 278 3.86 8.85 -9.33
N ARG A 279 2.53 8.83 -9.24
CA ARG A 279 1.72 7.74 -9.80
C ARG A 279 1.60 7.81 -11.32
N GLU A 280 1.31 8.99 -11.86
CA GLU A 280 1.17 9.23 -13.31
C GLU A 280 2.46 8.95 -14.07
N SER A 281 3.59 9.37 -13.49
CA SER A 281 4.91 9.09 -14.07
C SER A 281 5.32 7.61 -14.01
N GLY A 282 4.60 6.80 -13.22
CA GLY A 282 4.87 5.38 -13.02
C GLY A 282 5.85 5.08 -11.88
N ALA A 283 6.36 6.08 -11.15
CA ALA A 283 7.26 5.86 -10.02
C ALA A 283 6.59 5.09 -8.86
N VAL A 284 5.27 5.23 -8.72
CA VAL A 284 4.42 4.48 -7.78
C VAL A 284 3.33 3.77 -8.57
N ALA A 285 3.24 2.45 -8.41
CA ALA A 285 2.43 1.58 -9.25
C ALA A 285 1.51 0.67 -8.44
N LEU A 286 0.39 0.29 -9.04
CA LEU A 286 -0.56 -0.67 -8.47
C LEU A 286 -0.04 -2.09 -8.72
N ILE A 287 -0.09 -2.93 -7.69
CA ILE A 287 0.23 -4.35 -7.76
C ILE A 287 -1.06 -5.15 -7.63
N PHE A 288 -1.15 -6.22 -8.40
CA PHE A 288 -2.23 -7.20 -8.34
C PHE A 288 -1.66 -8.58 -8.07
N CYS A 289 -2.16 -9.23 -7.02
CA CYS A 289 -1.84 -10.59 -6.62
C CYS A 289 -2.96 -11.52 -7.06
N SER A 290 -2.66 -12.46 -7.95
CA SER A 290 -3.57 -13.57 -8.23
C SER A 290 -3.23 -14.75 -7.34
N LEU A 291 -4.06 -14.98 -6.32
CA LEU A 291 -3.86 -16.03 -5.32
C LEU A 291 -3.79 -17.41 -5.97
N LYS A 292 -4.73 -17.70 -6.88
CA LYS A 292 -4.81 -18.99 -7.59
C LYS A 292 -4.11 -19.00 -8.94
N GLY A 293 -3.57 -17.86 -9.38
CA GLY A 293 -2.92 -17.70 -10.70
C GLY A 293 -3.87 -17.77 -11.90
N LYS A 294 -5.19 -17.84 -11.67
CA LYS A 294 -6.22 -17.94 -12.72
C LYS A 294 -6.70 -16.58 -13.21
N THR A 295 -6.43 -15.52 -12.44
CA THR A 295 -6.89 -14.17 -12.76
C THR A 295 -5.75 -13.36 -13.36
N ARG A 296 -6.02 -12.73 -14.49
CA ARG A 296 -5.14 -11.72 -15.09
C ARG A 296 -5.88 -10.39 -15.09
N PRO A 297 -5.29 -9.31 -14.56
CA PRO A 297 -5.94 -8.01 -14.58
C PRO A 297 -6.09 -7.55 -16.02
N ARG A 298 -7.27 -7.02 -16.37
CA ARG A 298 -7.54 -6.51 -17.71
C ARG A 298 -6.85 -5.16 -17.90
N SER A 299 -6.17 -4.99 -19.02
CA SER A 299 -5.80 -3.67 -19.53
C SER A 299 -7.10 -2.93 -19.84
N GLY A 300 -7.42 -1.89 -19.09
CA GLY A 300 -8.49 -0.98 -19.49
C GLY A 300 -8.12 -0.33 -20.83
N ALA A 301 -9.10 -0.24 -21.73
CA ALA A 301 -9.04 0.58 -22.94
C ALA A 301 -8.98 2.08 -22.58
#